data_AF-A0A956KHS0-F1
#
_entry.id   AF-A0A956KHS0-F1
#
_cell.length_a   1.000
_cell.length_b   1.000
_cell.length_c   1.000
_cell.angle_alpha   90.00
_cell.angle_beta   90.00
_cell.angle_gamma   90.00
#
_symmetry.space_group_name_H-M   'P 1'
#
loop_
_entity.id
_entity.type
_entity.pdbx_description
1 polymer ?
#
loop_
_entity_poly.entity_id
_entity_poly.type
_entity_poly.pdbx_seq_one_letter_code
_entity_poly.pdbx_strand_id
1 'polypeptide(L)'
;MVWGLLASLFGRNRLPRDRPTRISGAAKKAGAPHVAAMQEAIDRLAALEGLADIANTKRIPKGFHEAIRDLQRAHDQYIAAVAEVMGLSAAIRPGTPEGQACCREAPLGVTAAEGIVLYRTLRTWPDFPDVAKRLAEAGELLFEDIKAHHKGKDLEKVRMGGKAVLEGRKAFAARGLPCPLLDGKGRCRAWDVRPQSCRMHHVRSGPETLDPASEAHAKIDVVNLRIPVRQQVALMQVEKRMLLQASPFLHANIMQLAQITQGDQLYEVGEAPLRFGPDGAALGRANRNKPG
;
A
#
# COMPACT_ATOMS: atom_id res chain seq x y z
N MET A 1 8.41 10.16 13.50
CA MET A 1 7.75 9.64 12.28
C MET A 1 6.25 9.96 12.21
N VAL A 2 5.45 9.71 13.26
CA VAL A 2 3.97 9.92 13.27
C VAL A 2 3.52 11.33 12.87
N TRP A 3 4.10 12.37 13.48
CA TRP A 3 3.79 13.76 13.15
C TRP A 3 4.19 14.14 11.71
N GLY A 4 5.16 13.45 11.11
CA GLY A 4 5.59 13.68 9.73
C GLY A 4 4.59 13.14 8.70
N LEU A 5 3.99 11.97 8.98
CA LEU A 5 2.94 11.37 8.14
C LEU A 5 1.60 12.09 8.30
N LEU A 6 1.23 12.50 9.53
CA LEU A 6 0.06 13.35 9.74
C LEU A 6 0.24 14.73 9.09
N ALA A 7 1.43 15.33 9.15
CA ALA A 7 1.72 16.57 8.44
C ALA A 7 1.64 16.43 6.91
N SER A 8 2.05 15.30 6.33
CA SER A 8 1.87 15.05 4.88
C SER A 8 0.38 14.94 4.50
N LEU A 9 -0.47 14.49 5.42
CA LEU A 9 -1.93 14.46 5.27
C LEU A 9 -2.60 15.84 5.40
N PHE A 10 -1.89 16.91 5.79
CA PHE A 10 -2.41 18.29 5.91
C PHE A 10 -1.59 19.38 5.17
N GLY A 11 -0.46 19.04 4.53
CA GLY A 11 0.38 19.99 3.80
C GLY A 11 -0.25 20.60 2.54
N ARG A 12 0.18 21.83 2.17
CA ARG A 12 -0.30 22.63 1.02
C ARG A 12 0.14 22.13 -0.36
N ASN A 13 1.24 21.38 -0.44
CA ASN A 13 1.77 20.87 -1.70
C ASN A 13 1.63 19.33 -1.70
N ARG A 14 0.74 18.79 -2.54
CA ARG A 14 0.48 17.34 -2.68
C ARG A 14 0.42 16.96 -4.15
N LEU A 15 0.59 15.68 -4.45
CA LEU A 15 0.19 15.17 -5.75
C LEU A 15 -1.30 15.49 -5.95
N PRO A 16 -1.73 15.84 -7.18
CA PRO A 16 -3.13 16.16 -7.44
C PRO A 16 -4.08 15.08 -6.90
N ARG A 17 -3.68 13.80 -6.98
CA ARG A 17 -4.44 12.66 -6.45
C ARG A 17 -4.42 12.47 -4.94
N ASP A 18 -3.55 13.14 -4.20
CA ASP A 18 -3.43 13.01 -2.74
C ASP A 18 -4.16 14.13 -1.97
N ARG A 19 -4.96 14.94 -2.67
CA ARG A 19 -5.74 16.00 -2.04
C ARG A 19 -6.80 15.41 -1.10
N PRO A 20 -6.99 15.97 0.11
CA PRO A 20 -8.01 15.50 1.03
C PRO A 20 -9.40 15.83 0.50
N THR A 21 -10.30 14.86 0.57
CA THR A 21 -11.71 15.06 0.22
C THR A 21 -12.54 15.09 1.49
N ARG A 22 -13.38 16.12 1.60
CA ARG A 22 -14.36 16.21 2.69
C ARG A 22 -15.57 15.34 2.33
N ILE A 23 -15.85 14.34 3.15
CA ILE A 23 -17.06 13.50 3.01
C ILE A 23 -18.27 14.17 3.69
N SER A 24 -19.45 14.02 3.09
CA SER A 24 -20.71 14.58 3.58
C SER A 24 -21.16 13.92 4.90
N GLY A 25 -22.08 14.57 5.63
CA GLY A 25 -22.67 13.98 6.85
C GLY A 25 -23.40 12.66 6.56
N ALA A 26 -24.14 12.59 5.45
CA ALA A 26 -24.82 11.37 5.02
C ALA A 26 -23.83 10.24 4.70
N ALA A 27 -22.74 10.55 3.99
CA ALA A 27 -21.67 9.60 3.72
C ALA A 27 -21.02 9.07 5.01
N LYS A 28 -20.74 9.95 5.98
CA LYS A 28 -20.23 9.54 7.30
C LYS A 28 -21.18 8.58 8.01
N LYS A 29 -22.49 8.87 7.96
CA LYS A 29 -23.52 8.01 8.57
C LYS A 29 -23.56 6.64 7.88
N ALA A 30 -23.52 6.59 6.55
CA ALA A 30 -23.51 5.35 5.79
C ALA A 30 -22.25 4.50 6.07
N GLY A 31 -21.09 5.14 6.18
CA GLY A 31 -19.83 4.44 6.47
C GLY A 31 -19.67 3.99 7.94
N ALA A 32 -20.47 4.49 8.88
CA ALA A 32 -20.24 4.31 10.32
C ALA A 32 -20.16 2.84 10.78
N PRO A 33 -21.02 1.90 10.33
CA PRO A 33 -20.90 0.49 10.71
C PRO A 33 -19.56 -0.12 10.28
N HIS A 34 -19.09 0.23 9.08
CA HIS A 34 -17.82 -0.26 8.54
C HIS A 34 -16.61 0.36 9.24
N VAL A 35 -16.74 1.59 9.73
CA VAL A 35 -15.73 2.21 10.61
C VAL A 35 -15.60 1.48 11.94
N ALA A 36 -16.72 1.02 12.51
CA ALA A 36 -16.70 0.18 13.71
C ALA A 36 -16.03 -1.18 13.43
N ALA A 37 -16.36 -1.83 12.31
CA ALA A 37 -15.73 -3.09 11.91
C ALA A 37 -14.22 -2.94 11.65
N MET A 38 -13.78 -1.82 11.05
CA MET A 38 -12.35 -1.51 10.91
C MET A 38 -11.66 -1.38 12.28
N GLN A 39 -12.31 -0.73 13.25
CA GLN A 39 -11.76 -0.59 14.60
C GLN A 39 -11.66 -1.94 15.30
N GLU A 40 -12.68 -2.80 15.20
CA GLU A 40 -12.66 -4.15 15.77
C GLU A 40 -11.52 -5.00 15.20
N ALA A 41 -11.29 -4.94 13.89
CA ALA A 41 -10.17 -5.63 13.24
C ALA A 41 -8.81 -5.10 13.73
N ILE A 42 -8.68 -3.77 13.93
CA ILE A 42 -7.46 -3.15 14.49
C ILE A 42 -7.27 -3.57 15.95
N ASP A 43 -8.33 -3.65 16.74
CA ASP A 43 -8.27 -4.04 18.15
C ASP A 43 -7.87 -5.52 18.28
N ARG A 44 -8.42 -6.40 17.44
CA ARG A 44 -7.97 -7.80 17.32
C ARG A 44 -6.49 -7.88 16.98
N LEU A 45 -6.05 -7.12 15.97
CA LEU A 45 -4.65 -7.07 15.56
C LEU A 45 -3.77 -6.61 16.72
N ALA A 46 -4.15 -5.53 17.42
CA ALA A 46 -3.41 -4.99 18.55
C ALA A 46 -3.34 -5.95 19.75
N ALA A 47 -4.34 -6.82 19.92
CA ALA A 47 -4.39 -7.81 20.99
C ALA A 47 -3.52 -9.05 20.72
N LEU A 48 -2.98 -9.23 19.50
CA LEU A 48 -2.15 -10.38 19.18
C LEU A 48 -0.85 -10.40 20.01
N GLU A 49 -0.63 -11.50 20.71
CA GLU A 49 0.59 -11.77 21.46
C GLU A 49 1.77 -12.00 20.49
N GLY A 50 2.94 -11.43 20.80
CA GLY A 50 4.14 -11.57 19.96
C GLY A 50 4.27 -10.54 18.83
N LEU A 51 3.37 -9.54 18.73
CA LEU A 51 3.53 -8.44 17.76
C LEU A 51 4.87 -7.70 17.90
N ALA A 52 5.33 -7.51 19.14
CA ALA A 52 6.60 -6.82 19.41
C ALA A 52 7.83 -7.61 18.99
N ASP A 53 7.67 -8.93 18.84
CA ASP A 53 8.77 -9.85 18.60
C ASP A 53 8.96 -10.15 17.11
N ILE A 54 8.09 -9.64 16.22
CA ILE A 54 8.13 -9.95 14.78
C ILE A 54 9.49 -9.57 14.18
N ALA A 55 10.04 -8.40 14.53
CA ALA A 55 11.32 -7.93 14.01
C ALA A 55 12.49 -8.87 14.38
N ASN A 56 12.42 -9.52 15.54
CA ASN A 56 13.46 -10.42 16.05
C ASN A 56 13.25 -11.87 15.61
N THR A 57 12.02 -12.35 15.70
CA THR A 57 11.66 -13.75 15.48
C THR A 57 11.41 -14.06 14.01
N LYS A 58 11.11 -13.03 13.19
CA LYS A 58 10.65 -13.20 11.80
C LYS A 58 9.45 -14.17 11.71
N ARG A 59 8.59 -14.15 12.73
CA ARG A 59 7.34 -14.90 12.83
C ARG A 59 6.23 -13.93 13.18
N ILE A 60 5.06 -14.18 12.61
CA ILE A 60 3.87 -13.36 12.83
C ILE A 60 2.96 -14.09 13.83
N PRO A 61 2.31 -13.39 14.75
CA PRO A 61 1.28 -13.99 15.60
C PRO A 61 0.17 -14.68 14.79
N LYS A 62 -0.33 -15.80 15.32
CA LYS A 62 -1.48 -16.50 14.72
C LYS A 62 -2.70 -15.57 14.64
N GLY A 63 -3.39 -15.57 13.51
CA GLY A 63 -4.58 -14.73 13.27
C GLY A 63 -4.28 -13.34 12.72
N PHE A 64 -3.01 -12.98 12.52
CA PHE A 64 -2.63 -11.69 11.95
C PHE A 64 -3.16 -11.47 10.53
N HIS A 65 -2.99 -12.45 9.63
CA HIS A 65 -3.46 -12.29 8.25
C HIS A 65 -4.98 -12.20 8.19
N GLU A 66 -5.68 -12.90 9.08
CA GLU A 66 -7.13 -12.81 9.18
C GLU A 66 -7.57 -11.41 9.63
N ALA A 67 -6.97 -10.87 10.70
CA ALA A 67 -7.28 -9.53 11.17
C ALA A 67 -7.02 -8.44 10.12
N ILE A 68 -5.92 -8.53 9.34
CA ILE A 68 -5.66 -7.59 8.25
C ILE A 68 -6.66 -7.75 7.10
N ARG A 69 -7.02 -8.98 6.72
CA ARG A 69 -8.05 -9.20 5.70
C ARG A 69 -9.40 -8.65 6.13
N ASP A 70 -9.78 -8.79 7.40
CA ASP A 70 -11.01 -8.20 7.93
C ASP A 70 -10.97 -6.68 7.91
N LEU A 71 -9.84 -6.07 8.27
CA LEU A 71 -9.64 -4.63 8.14
C LEU A 71 -9.78 -4.16 6.68
N GLN A 72 -9.16 -4.87 5.73
CA GLN A 72 -9.26 -4.57 4.30
C GLN A 72 -10.70 -4.72 3.79
N ARG A 73 -11.40 -5.78 4.18
CA ARG A 73 -12.81 -6.01 3.84
C ARG A 73 -13.72 -4.92 4.39
N ALA A 74 -13.56 -4.56 5.66
CA ALA A 74 -14.30 -3.48 6.29
C ALA A 74 -14.03 -2.13 5.59
N HIS A 75 -12.79 -1.89 5.15
CA HIS A 75 -12.46 -0.69 4.38
C HIS A 75 -13.09 -0.69 2.98
N ASP A 76 -13.14 -1.83 2.28
CA ASP A 76 -13.83 -1.93 0.99
C ASP A 76 -15.34 -1.68 1.13
N GLN A 77 -15.96 -2.22 2.18
CA GLN A 77 -17.38 -1.97 2.47
C GLN A 77 -17.63 -0.50 2.84
N TYR A 78 -16.74 0.11 3.63
CA TYR A 78 -16.76 1.55 3.91
C TYR A 78 -16.69 2.36 2.60
N ILE A 79 -15.75 2.03 1.72
CA ILE A 79 -15.60 2.69 0.41
C ILE A 79 -16.88 2.54 -0.40
N ALA A 80 -17.46 1.33 -0.50
CA ALA A 80 -18.68 1.09 -1.26
C ALA A 80 -19.86 1.93 -0.75
N ALA A 81 -20.13 1.88 0.56
CA ALA A 81 -21.22 2.62 1.18
C ALA A 81 -21.07 4.15 1.03
N VAL A 82 -19.84 4.66 1.19
CA VAL A 82 -19.56 6.09 1.03
C VAL A 82 -19.61 6.51 -0.45
N ALA A 83 -19.06 5.69 -1.35
CA ALA A 83 -19.04 5.95 -2.79
C ALA A 83 -20.45 6.06 -3.37
N GLU A 84 -21.37 5.19 -2.94
CA GLU A 84 -22.78 5.22 -3.34
C GLU A 84 -23.43 6.57 -2.97
N VAL A 85 -23.33 6.97 -1.70
CA VAL A 85 -23.91 8.24 -1.22
C VAL A 85 -23.26 9.47 -1.89
N MET A 86 -22.00 9.36 -2.29
CA MET A 86 -21.26 10.43 -2.96
C MET A 86 -21.40 10.40 -4.50
N GLY A 87 -22.15 9.45 -5.07
CA GLY A 87 -22.35 9.34 -6.52
C GLY A 87 -21.07 8.98 -7.28
N LEU A 88 -20.23 8.11 -6.71
CA LEU A 88 -18.92 7.72 -7.26
C LEU A 88 -18.93 6.34 -7.96
N SER A 89 -20.10 5.75 -8.18
CA SER A 89 -20.20 4.38 -8.72
C SER A 89 -19.58 4.23 -10.11
N ALA A 90 -19.57 5.31 -10.91
CA ALA A 90 -18.95 5.35 -12.24
C ALA A 90 -17.51 5.90 -12.23
N ALA A 91 -16.96 6.23 -11.06
CA ALA A 91 -15.62 6.80 -10.97
C ALA A 91 -14.55 5.77 -11.35
N ILE A 92 -13.55 6.20 -12.12
CA ILE A 92 -12.42 5.38 -12.53
C ILE A 92 -11.59 5.01 -11.30
N ARG A 93 -11.16 3.74 -11.21
CA ARG A 93 -10.40 3.21 -10.07
C ARG A 93 -8.98 2.84 -10.49
N PRO A 94 -7.94 3.27 -9.77
CA PRO A 94 -6.58 2.81 -10.04
C PRO A 94 -6.49 1.28 -9.93
N GLY A 95 -5.84 0.65 -10.89
CA GLY A 95 -5.71 -0.81 -10.97
C GLY A 95 -6.80 -1.50 -11.80
N THR A 96 -7.74 -0.75 -12.39
CA THR A 96 -8.56 -1.22 -13.53
C THR A 96 -7.92 -0.79 -14.84
N PRO A 97 -8.26 -1.40 -16.00
CA PRO A 97 -7.71 -1.01 -17.30
C PRO A 97 -7.90 0.47 -17.62
N GLU A 98 -9.04 1.04 -17.26
CA GLU A 98 -9.39 2.45 -17.48
C GLU A 98 -8.60 3.37 -16.54
N GLY A 99 -8.27 2.88 -15.33
CA GLY A 99 -7.55 3.62 -14.31
C GLY A 99 -6.05 3.32 -14.21
N GLN A 100 -5.48 2.54 -15.12
CA GLN A 100 -4.09 2.08 -15.02
C GLN A 100 -3.06 3.22 -15.02
N ALA A 101 -3.35 4.35 -15.65
CA ALA A 101 -2.44 5.51 -15.66
C ALA A 101 -2.25 6.10 -14.24
N CYS A 102 -3.24 5.94 -13.36
CA CYS A 102 -3.11 6.28 -11.95
C CYS A 102 -2.14 5.35 -11.18
N CYS A 103 -1.74 4.22 -11.76
CA CYS A 103 -0.73 3.34 -11.18
C CYS A 103 0.69 3.72 -11.60
N ARG A 104 0.91 4.91 -12.17
CA ARG A 104 2.25 5.47 -12.46
C ARG A 104 2.81 6.33 -11.32
N GLU A 105 1.95 6.72 -10.38
CA GLU A 105 2.37 7.40 -9.15
C GLU A 105 2.76 6.37 -8.08
N ALA A 106 3.89 6.59 -7.40
CA ALA A 106 4.29 5.75 -6.28
C ALA A 106 3.32 5.90 -5.09
N PRO A 107 2.63 4.82 -4.65
CA PRO A 107 1.74 4.87 -3.50
C PRO A 107 2.53 5.14 -2.21
N LEU A 108 2.01 6.06 -1.40
CA LEU A 108 2.56 6.46 -0.10
C LEU A 108 1.53 6.19 1.00
N GLY A 109 2.02 5.78 2.18
CA GLY A 109 1.18 5.45 3.33
C GLY A 109 0.81 3.97 3.39
N VAL A 110 1.61 3.11 2.77
CA VAL A 110 1.50 1.65 2.92
C VAL A 110 2.02 1.28 4.30
N THR A 111 1.19 0.60 5.08
CA THR A 111 1.60 0.15 6.40
C THR A 111 2.49 -1.10 6.31
N ALA A 112 3.35 -1.33 7.32
CA ALA A 112 4.11 -2.58 7.42
C ALA A 112 3.19 -3.80 7.43
N ALA A 113 2.04 -3.69 8.13
CA ALA A 113 1.10 -4.79 8.23
C ALA A 113 0.42 -5.12 6.89
N GLU A 114 0.02 -4.13 6.10
CA GLU A 114 -0.48 -4.34 4.74
C GLU A 114 0.61 -4.85 3.80
N GLY A 115 1.82 -4.32 3.95
CA GLY A 115 3.01 -4.75 3.22
C GLY A 115 3.27 -6.25 3.37
N ILE A 116 3.14 -6.78 4.59
CA ILE A 116 3.29 -8.22 4.86
C ILE A 116 2.30 -9.05 4.05
N VAL A 117 1.00 -8.70 4.10
CA VAL A 117 -0.06 -9.44 3.39
C VAL A 117 0.17 -9.36 1.87
N LEU A 118 0.53 -8.17 1.38
CA LEU A 118 0.83 -7.97 -0.02
C LEU A 118 2.06 -8.80 -0.43
N TYR A 119 3.18 -8.66 0.27
CA TYR A 119 4.42 -9.41 -0.01
C TYR A 119 4.18 -10.91 -0.01
N ARG A 120 3.46 -11.44 0.97
CA ARG A 120 3.07 -12.85 1.02
C ARG A 120 2.33 -13.29 -0.25
N THR A 121 1.41 -12.46 -0.75
CA THR A 121 0.67 -12.73 -1.99
C THR A 121 1.56 -12.65 -3.22
N LEU A 122 2.40 -11.61 -3.32
CA LEU A 122 3.32 -11.43 -4.45
C LEU A 122 4.33 -12.57 -4.53
N ARG A 123 4.81 -13.02 -3.37
CA ARG A 123 5.86 -14.03 -3.27
C ARG A 123 5.46 -15.39 -3.84
N THR A 124 4.16 -15.69 -3.93
CA THR A 124 3.64 -16.91 -4.57
C THR A 124 3.48 -16.79 -6.08
N TRP A 125 3.75 -15.63 -6.68
CA TRP A 125 3.67 -15.46 -8.12
C TRP A 125 4.84 -16.16 -8.83
N PRO A 126 4.59 -16.87 -9.95
CA PRO A 126 5.66 -17.55 -10.69
C PRO A 126 6.77 -16.62 -11.18
N ASP A 127 6.40 -15.38 -11.54
CA ASP A 127 7.29 -14.32 -12.03
C ASP A 127 7.72 -13.34 -10.92
N PHE A 128 7.62 -13.75 -9.65
CA PHE A 128 8.00 -12.89 -8.52
C PHE A 128 9.42 -12.31 -8.63
N PRO A 129 10.47 -13.04 -9.08
CA PRO A 129 11.81 -12.46 -9.24
C PRO A 129 11.83 -11.23 -10.16
N ASP A 130 11.12 -11.28 -11.28
CA ASP A 130 11.03 -10.15 -12.22
C ASP A 130 10.23 -8.99 -11.63
N VAL A 131 9.13 -9.30 -10.92
CA VAL A 131 8.34 -8.29 -10.20
C VAL A 131 9.17 -7.62 -9.10
N ALA A 132 9.95 -8.39 -8.33
CA ALA A 132 10.83 -7.89 -7.28
C ALA A 132 11.93 -6.98 -7.84
N LYS A 133 12.56 -7.38 -8.96
CA LYS A 133 13.53 -6.53 -9.67
C LYS A 133 12.92 -5.18 -10.06
N ARG A 134 11.75 -5.19 -10.69
CA ARG A 134 11.04 -3.95 -11.09
C ARG A 134 10.62 -3.11 -9.89
N LEU A 135 10.25 -3.72 -8.76
CA LEU A 135 9.95 -3.02 -7.53
C LEU A 135 11.21 -2.37 -6.93
N ALA A 136 12.35 -3.04 -6.95
CA ALA A 136 13.63 -2.49 -6.51
C ALA A 136 14.02 -1.27 -7.36
N GLU A 137 14.06 -1.43 -8.69
CA GLU A 137 14.38 -0.34 -9.64
C GLU A 137 13.45 0.86 -9.46
N ALA A 138 12.14 0.63 -9.34
CA ALA A 138 11.17 1.70 -9.11
C ALA A 138 11.33 2.36 -7.72
N GLY A 139 11.76 1.61 -6.70
CA GLY A 139 12.06 2.14 -5.37
C GLY A 139 13.31 3.02 -5.38
N GLU A 140 14.38 2.56 -6.03
CA GLU A 140 15.64 3.30 -6.19
C GLU A 140 15.42 4.62 -6.92
N LEU A 141 14.79 4.59 -8.09
CA LEU A 141 14.46 5.79 -8.87
C LEU A 141 13.67 6.82 -8.06
N LEU A 142 12.67 6.36 -7.29
CA LEU A 142 11.90 7.25 -6.43
C LEU A 142 12.80 7.91 -5.37
N PHE A 143 13.67 7.16 -4.72
CA PHE A 143 14.57 7.72 -3.72
C PHE A 143 15.62 8.66 -4.30
N GLU A 144 16.13 8.38 -5.50
CA GLU A 144 17.00 9.30 -6.25
C GLU A 144 16.28 10.61 -6.54
N ASP A 145 15.06 10.55 -7.06
CA ASP A 145 14.24 11.73 -7.34
C ASP A 145 13.97 12.54 -6.05
N ILE A 146 13.69 11.87 -4.92
CA ILE A 146 13.53 12.52 -3.62
C ILE A 146 14.83 13.18 -3.15
N LYS A 147 15.97 12.49 -3.26
CA LYS A 147 17.29 13.00 -2.85
C LYS A 147 17.71 14.21 -3.68
N ALA A 148 17.46 14.19 -4.99
CA ALA A 148 17.75 15.31 -5.89
C ALA A 148 17.02 16.61 -5.49
N HIS A 149 15.86 16.50 -4.85
CA HIS A 149 15.08 17.63 -4.35
C HIS A 149 15.30 17.94 -2.85
N HIS A 150 16.17 17.20 -2.16
CA HIS A 150 16.47 17.41 -0.75
C HIS A 150 17.61 18.43 -0.59
N LYS A 151 17.26 19.62 -0.10
CA LYS A 151 18.19 20.73 0.16
C LYS A 151 18.62 20.84 1.63
N GLY A 152 18.36 19.79 2.43
CA GLY A 152 18.71 19.77 3.85
C GLY A 152 20.22 19.55 4.07
N LYS A 153 20.73 19.96 5.24
CA LYS A 153 22.14 19.74 5.62
C LYS A 153 22.48 18.26 5.84
N ASP A 154 21.50 17.47 6.24
CA ASP A 154 21.63 16.03 6.48
C ASP A 154 20.89 15.27 5.38
N LEU A 155 21.63 14.74 4.42
CA LEU A 155 21.07 14.05 3.25
C LEU A 155 20.36 12.75 3.61
N GLU A 156 20.66 12.16 4.77
CA GLU A 156 20.07 10.92 5.26
C GLU A 156 18.75 11.15 6.01
N LYS A 157 18.45 12.38 6.43
CA LYS A 157 17.23 12.71 7.18
C LYS A 157 16.18 13.42 6.32
N VAL A 158 15.66 12.72 5.33
CA VAL A 158 14.50 13.20 4.56
C VAL A 158 13.24 13.17 5.42
N ARG A 159 12.63 14.33 5.66
CA ARG A 159 11.32 14.40 6.32
C ARG A 159 10.24 13.90 5.36
N MET A 160 9.55 12.82 5.73
CA MET A 160 8.53 12.15 4.90
C MET A 160 7.38 13.04 4.38
N GLY A 161 7.06 14.15 5.04
CA GLY A 161 6.07 15.14 4.60
C GLY A 161 6.68 16.42 4.02
N GLY A 162 7.98 16.43 3.74
CA GLY A 162 8.71 17.60 3.25
C GLY A 162 8.54 17.82 1.74
N LYS A 163 8.98 19.01 1.28
CA LYS A 163 8.95 19.39 -0.13
C LYS A 163 9.75 18.44 -1.02
N ALA A 164 10.88 17.92 -0.55
CA ALA A 164 11.72 16.98 -1.29
C ALA A 164 10.97 15.70 -1.67
N VAL A 165 10.25 15.10 -0.72
CA VAL A 165 9.43 13.91 -0.96
C VAL A 165 8.35 14.17 -1.99
N LEU A 166 7.70 15.31 -1.91
CA LEU A 166 6.67 15.67 -2.87
C LEU A 166 7.23 15.84 -4.29
N GLU A 167 8.24 16.70 -4.45
CA GLU A 167 8.79 16.99 -5.77
C GLU A 167 9.44 15.73 -6.37
N GLY A 168 10.11 14.92 -5.56
CA GLY A 168 10.61 13.62 -5.99
C GLY A 168 9.51 12.67 -6.45
N ARG A 169 8.36 12.62 -5.76
CA ARG A 169 7.21 11.82 -6.22
C ARG A 169 6.60 12.35 -7.52
N LYS A 170 6.59 13.68 -7.74
CA LYS A 170 6.13 14.26 -9.01
C LYS A 170 7.09 13.90 -10.15
N ALA A 171 8.40 14.05 -9.92
CA ALA A 171 9.43 13.69 -10.87
C ALA A 171 9.34 12.20 -11.24
N PHE A 172 9.20 11.32 -10.24
CA PHE A 172 8.97 9.90 -10.44
C PHE A 172 7.72 9.62 -11.29
N ALA A 173 6.59 10.24 -10.96
CA ALA A 173 5.34 10.04 -11.69
C ALA A 173 5.43 10.51 -13.16
N ALA A 174 6.16 11.61 -13.41
CA ALA A 174 6.39 12.13 -14.76
C ALA A 174 7.19 11.18 -15.67
N ARG A 175 7.92 10.20 -15.10
CA ARG A 175 8.58 9.14 -15.87
C ARG A 175 7.59 8.16 -16.52
N GLY A 176 6.34 8.14 -16.05
CA GLY A 176 5.27 7.33 -16.64
C GLY A 176 5.44 5.81 -16.45
N LEU A 177 6.31 5.38 -15.52
CA LEU A 177 6.57 3.96 -15.27
C LEU A 177 5.32 3.26 -14.71
N PRO A 178 4.82 2.18 -15.34
CA PRO A 178 3.67 1.46 -14.81
C PRO A 178 4.03 0.72 -13.52
N CYS A 179 3.11 0.70 -12.56
CA CYS A 179 3.27 -0.09 -11.33
C CYS A 179 3.64 -1.54 -11.68
N PRO A 180 4.68 -2.12 -11.05
CA PRO A 180 5.08 -3.52 -11.29
C PRO A 180 3.99 -4.56 -11.01
N LEU A 181 2.92 -4.18 -10.31
CA LEU A 181 1.81 -5.08 -9.95
C LEU A 181 0.69 -5.13 -10.99
N LEU A 182 0.79 -4.36 -12.08
CA LEU A 182 -0.14 -4.43 -13.20
C LEU A 182 0.18 -5.61 -14.13
N ASP A 183 -0.86 -6.25 -14.67
CA ASP A 183 -0.74 -7.18 -15.79
C ASP A 183 -0.60 -6.42 -17.13
N GLY A 184 -0.40 -7.17 -18.22
CA GLY A 184 -0.31 -6.59 -19.58
C GLY A 184 -1.60 -5.94 -20.10
N LYS A 185 -2.72 -6.05 -19.36
CA LYS A 185 -4.02 -5.43 -19.67
C LYS A 185 -4.31 -4.24 -18.74
N GLY A 186 -3.36 -3.82 -17.91
CA GLY A 186 -3.52 -2.71 -16.97
C GLY A 186 -4.33 -3.05 -15.72
N ARG A 187 -4.57 -4.33 -15.41
CA ARG A 187 -5.26 -4.76 -14.19
C ARG A 187 -4.27 -5.03 -13.08
N CYS A 188 -4.56 -4.56 -11.88
CA CYS A 188 -3.75 -4.88 -10.71
C CYS A 188 -3.91 -6.36 -10.35
N ARG A 189 -2.83 -7.14 -10.47
CA ARG A 189 -2.80 -8.57 -10.10
C ARG A 189 -2.95 -8.79 -8.59
N ALA A 190 -2.66 -7.76 -7.79
CA ALA A 190 -2.79 -7.76 -6.34
C ALA A 190 -4.06 -7.04 -5.86
N TRP A 191 -5.11 -6.99 -6.69
CA TRP A 191 -6.33 -6.23 -6.44
C TRP A 191 -6.89 -6.47 -5.03
N ASP A 192 -7.10 -7.73 -4.63
CA ASP A 192 -7.80 -8.05 -3.39
C ASP A 192 -7.00 -7.71 -2.12
N VAL A 193 -5.67 -7.65 -2.22
CA VAL A 193 -4.76 -7.40 -1.08
C VAL A 193 -4.08 -6.03 -1.17
N ARG A 194 -4.52 -5.16 -2.08
CA ARG A 194 -3.94 -3.82 -2.28
C ARG A 194 -4.00 -3.00 -0.97
N PRO A 195 -3.02 -2.13 -0.68
CA PRO A 195 -3.03 -1.32 0.52
C PRO A 195 -4.12 -0.24 0.44
N GLN A 196 -4.51 0.31 1.59
CA GLN A 196 -5.50 1.38 1.75
C GLN A 196 -5.19 2.59 0.86
N SER A 197 -3.90 2.94 0.72
CA SER A 197 -3.43 4.01 -0.16
C SER A 197 -3.82 3.79 -1.62
N CYS A 198 -3.93 2.54 -2.09
CA CYS A 198 -4.38 2.22 -3.44
C CYS A 198 -5.91 2.13 -3.55
N ARG A 199 -6.61 1.81 -2.44
CA ARG A 199 -8.08 1.63 -2.42
C ARG A 199 -8.84 2.94 -2.47
N MET A 200 -8.33 3.99 -1.83
CA MET A 200 -9.09 5.21 -1.52
C MET A 200 -9.50 6.06 -2.73
N HIS A 201 -8.81 5.94 -3.86
CA HIS A 201 -8.95 6.86 -4.99
C HIS A 201 -10.15 6.54 -5.89
N HIS A 202 -10.96 7.56 -6.17
CA HIS A 202 -12.08 7.55 -7.13
C HIS A 202 -11.93 8.75 -8.07
N VAL A 203 -11.54 8.50 -9.32
CA VAL A 203 -11.27 9.57 -10.28
C VAL A 203 -12.53 9.88 -11.08
N ARG A 204 -12.94 11.16 -11.07
CA ARG A 204 -14.14 11.65 -11.74
C ARG A 204 -13.85 12.30 -13.09
N SER A 205 -12.63 12.80 -13.28
CA SER A 205 -12.17 13.39 -14.54
C SER A 205 -11.88 12.32 -15.59
N GLY A 206 -11.78 12.76 -16.86
CA GLY A 206 -11.59 11.88 -18.00
C GLY A 206 -10.15 11.35 -18.17
N PRO A 207 -9.94 10.40 -19.10
CA PRO A 207 -8.65 9.77 -19.37
C PRO A 207 -7.49 10.74 -19.60
N GLU A 208 -7.76 11.91 -20.19
CA GLU A 208 -6.78 12.96 -20.51
C GLU A 208 -6.06 13.53 -19.27
N THR A 209 -6.70 13.42 -18.10
CA THR A 209 -6.15 13.89 -16.81
C THR A 209 -5.41 12.80 -16.03
N LEU A 210 -5.48 11.54 -16.48
CA LEU A 210 -4.96 10.41 -15.71
C LEU A 210 -3.45 10.23 -15.87
N ASP A 211 -2.85 10.72 -16.96
CA ASP A 211 -1.42 10.60 -17.21
C ASP A 211 -0.64 11.65 -16.42
N PRO A 212 0.21 11.29 -15.44
CA PRO A 212 0.97 12.25 -14.65
C PRO A 212 1.94 13.12 -15.46
N ALA A 213 2.31 12.72 -16.67
CA ALA A 213 3.14 13.52 -17.58
C ALA A 213 2.35 14.60 -18.33
N SER A 214 1.01 14.53 -18.34
CA SER A 214 0.14 15.50 -19.02
C SER A 214 -0.01 16.78 -18.20
N GLU A 215 -0.01 17.94 -18.87
CA GLU A 215 -0.34 19.22 -18.21
C GLU A 215 -1.76 19.21 -17.61
N ALA A 216 -2.68 18.46 -18.21
CA ALA A 216 -4.05 18.31 -17.72
C ALA A 216 -4.12 17.57 -16.37
N HIS A 217 -3.09 16.80 -16.00
CA HIS A 217 -3.04 16.06 -14.74
C HIS A 217 -3.14 16.95 -13.50
N ALA A 218 -2.64 18.18 -13.58
CA ALA A 218 -2.77 19.15 -12.49
C ALA A 218 -4.23 19.48 -12.13
N LYS A 219 -5.16 19.22 -13.06
CA LYS A 219 -6.60 19.50 -12.96
C LYS A 219 -7.44 18.24 -12.68
N ILE A 220 -6.81 17.08 -12.43
CA ILE A 220 -7.52 15.83 -12.14
C ILE A 220 -8.51 16.02 -10.98
N ASP A 221 -9.75 15.55 -11.15
CA ASP A 221 -10.77 15.54 -10.11
C ASP A 221 -10.81 14.15 -9.47
N VAL A 222 -10.40 14.07 -8.21
CA VAL A 222 -10.31 12.82 -7.45
C VAL A 222 -10.99 12.98 -6.10
N VAL A 223 -11.85 12.01 -5.80
CA VAL A 223 -12.43 11.82 -4.48
C VAL A 223 -11.67 10.71 -3.75
N ASN A 224 -11.05 11.07 -2.64
CA ASN A 224 -10.29 10.16 -1.79
C ASN A 224 -11.09 9.74 -0.57
N LEU A 225 -11.55 8.50 -0.57
CA LEU A 225 -12.26 7.88 0.54
C LEU A 225 -11.26 7.21 1.49
N ARG A 226 -10.66 8.03 2.37
CA ARG A 226 -9.65 7.57 3.32
C ARG A 226 -10.28 6.83 4.50
N ILE A 227 -9.50 5.92 5.08
CA ILE A 227 -9.72 5.44 6.45
C ILE A 227 -9.83 6.67 7.38
N PRO A 228 -10.79 6.68 8.33
CA PRO A 228 -10.92 7.82 9.23
C PRO A 228 -9.70 7.93 10.15
N VAL A 229 -9.38 9.17 10.56
CA VAL A 229 -8.13 9.51 11.26
C VAL A 229 -7.94 8.68 12.53
N ARG A 230 -9.02 8.40 13.30
CA ARG A 230 -8.93 7.60 14.52
C ARG A 230 -8.39 6.20 14.24
N GLN A 231 -8.96 5.51 13.25
CA GLN A 231 -8.54 4.16 12.86
C GLN A 231 -7.14 4.17 12.24
N GLN A 232 -6.81 5.20 11.46
CA GLN A 232 -5.45 5.39 10.95
C GLN A 232 -4.42 5.50 12.09
N VAL A 233 -4.70 6.32 13.11
CA VAL A 233 -3.82 6.47 14.28
C VAL A 233 -3.72 5.17 15.05
N ALA A 234 -4.82 4.45 15.25
CA ALA A 234 -4.82 3.16 15.94
C ALA A 234 -3.95 2.13 15.20
N LEU A 235 -4.10 2.02 13.87
CA LEU A 235 -3.27 1.15 13.03
C LEU A 235 -1.78 1.54 13.12
N MET A 236 -1.45 2.84 13.11
CA MET A 236 -0.07 3.30 13.29
C MET A 236 0.52 2.94 14.66
N GLN A 237 -0.28 2.80 15.72
CA GLN A 237 0.24 2.32 17.01
C GLN A 237 0.57 0.83 16.96
N VAL A 238 -0.21 0.03 16.22
CA VAL A 238 0.13 -1.37 15.95
C VAL A 238 1.46 -1.44 15.19
N GLU A 239 1.63 -0.65 14.14
CA GLU A 239 2.86 -0.65 13.34
C GLU A 239 4.11 -0.34 14.17
N LYS A 240 4.03 0.64 15.09
CA LYS A 240 5.14 0.94 15.99
C LYS A 240 5.52 -0.25 16.85
N ARG A 241 4.53 -1.00 17.33
CA ARG A 241 4.78 -2.20 18.13
C ARG A 241 5.47 -3.28 17.31
N MET A 242 5.19 -3.39 16.01
CA MET A 242 5.82 -4.40 15.15
C MET A 242 7.34 -4.20 14.95
N LEU A 243 7.85 -2.99 15.18
CA LEU A 243 9.28 -2.64 15.07
C LEU A 243 9.97 -2.93 13.72
N LEU A 244 9.21 -3.21 12.66
CA LEU A 244 9.78 -3.51 11.33
C LEU A 244 10.36 -2.29 10.61
N GLN A 245 9.92 -1.08 10.97
CA GLN A 245 10.35 0.19 10.37
C GLN A 245 10.28 0.22 8.83
N ALA A 246 9.34 -0.54 8.24
CA ALA A 246 9.19 -0.61 6.80
C ALA A 246 8.85 0.77 6.20
N SER A 247 9.36 1.02 5.00
CA SER A 247 9.15 2.24 4.25
C SER A 247 7.66 2.43 3.98
N PRO A 248 7.12 3.66 4.07
CA PRO A 248 5.72 3.91 3.75
C PRO A 248 5.45 3.95 2.23
N PHE A 249 6.49 3.84 1.39
CA PHE A 249 6.35 3.73 -0.07
C PHE A 249 6.19 2.28 -0.48
N LEU A 250 5.16 1.98 -1.28
CA LEU A 250 4.84 0.61 -1.69
C LEU A 250 6.06 -0.19 -2.17
N HIS A 251 6.81 0.34 -3.12
CA HIS A 251 7.92 -0.39 -3.75
C HIS A 251 9.01 -0.75 -2.73
N ALA A 252 9.47 0.24 -1.97
CA ALA A 252 10.48 0.05 -0.94
C ALA A 252 9.98 -0.78 0.25
N ASN A 253 8.69 -0.68 0.60
CA ASN A 253 8.07 -1.47 1.66
C ASN A 253 8.22 -2.97 1.37
N ILE A 254 7.83 -3.39 0.17
CA ILE A 254 7.90 -4.78 -0.25
C ILE A 254 9.35 -5.26 -0.32
N MET A 255 10.27 -4.43 -0.82
CA MET A 255 11.69 -4.82 -0.90
C MET A 255 12.35 -4.94 0.47
N GLN A 256 12.02 -4.06 1.43
CA GLN A 256 12.51 -4.19 2.80
C GLN A 256 11.96 -5.43 3.49
N LEU A 257 10.69 -5.78 3.26
CA LEU A 257 10.13 -7.03 3.74
C LEU A 257 10.86 -8.24 3.15
N ALA A 258 11.13 -8.24 1.84
CA ALA A 258 11.92 -9.29 1.20
C ALA A 258 13.34 -9.39 1.78
N GLN A 259 13.96 -8.26 2.14
CA GLN A 259 15.28 -8.25 2.79
C GLN A 259 15.22 -8.82 4.22
N ILE A 260 14.24 -8.40 5.02
CA ILE A 260 14.03 -8.88 6.40
C ILE A 260 13.84 -10.40 6.43
N THR A 261 13.07 -10.92 5.47
CA THR A 261 12.79 -12.36 5.35
C THR A 261 13.85 -13.13 4.56
N GLN A 262 14.90 -12.48 4.07
CA GLN A 262 15.92 -13.09 3.20
C GLN A 262 15.30 -13.80 1.98
N GLY A 263 14.23 -13.20 1.42
CA GLY A 263 13.50 -13.73 0.28
C GLY A 263 12.49 -14.83 0.61
N ASP A 264 12.30 -15.22 1.87
CA ASP A 264 11.23 -16.12 2.31
C ASP A 264 9.95 -15.33 2.66
N GLN A 265 8.87 -15.99 3.09
CA GLN A 265 7.69 -15.32 3.66
C GLN A 265 7.81 -15.19 5.19
N LEU A 266 7.08 -14.22 5.74
CA LEU A 266 6.76 -14.24 7.15
C LEU A 266 5.57 -15.19 7.38
N TYR A 267 5.81 -16.24 8.17
CA TYR A 267 4.82 -17.25 8.52
C TYR A 267 4.15 -16.93 9.84
N GLU A 268 2.87 -17.28 9.97
CA GLU A 268 2.22 -17.27 11.27
C GLU A 268 2.81 -18.35 12.19
N VAL A 269 2.78 -18.12 13.50
CA VAL A 269 3.14 -19.15 14.49
C VAL A 269 2.25 -20.37 14.29
N GLY A 270 2.88 -21.52 14.04
CA GLY A 270 2.22 -22.79 13.75
C GLY A 270 1.89 -23.04 12.28
N GLU A 271 2.18 -22.08 11.38
CA GLU A 271 2.05 -22.29 9.95
C GLU A 271 3.25 -23.07 9.39
N ALA A 272 2.97 -24.05 8.52
CA ALA A 272 4.01 -24.78 7.81
C ALA A 272 4.67 -23.87 6.75
N PRO A 273 6.01 -23.72 6.75
CA PRO A 273 6.67 -22.84 5.80
C PRO A 273 6.53 -23.36 4.36
N LEU A 274 6.31 -22.44 3.42
CA LEU A 274 6.48 -22.71 2.01
C LEU A 274 7.98 -22.70 1.70
N ARG A 275 8.45 -23.61 0.86
CA ARG A 275 9.85 -23.60 0.41
C ARG A 275 9.91 -22.99 -0.97
N PHE A 276 10.93 -22.18 -1.19
CA PHE A 276 11.19 -21.56 -2.48
C PHE A 276 12.49 -22.08 -3.05
N GLY A 277 12.52 -22.29 -4.36
CA GLY A 277 13.70 -22.73 -5.09
C GLY A 277 14.74 -21.62 -5.22
N PRO A 278 15.95 -21.93 -5.71
CA PRO A 278 17.00 -20.94 -5.98
C PRO A 278 16.58 -19.89 -7.02
N ASP A 279 15.68 -20.28 -7.92
CA ASP A 279 15.01 -19.42 -8.91
C ASP A 279 13.93 -18.53 -8.31
N GLY A 280 13.67 -18.65 -7.01
CA GLY A 280 12.62 -17.94 -6.31
C GLY A 280 11.23 -18.52 -6.54
N ALA A 281 11.03 -19.58 -7.32
CA ALA A 281 9.71 -20.18 -7.51
C ALA A 281 9.27 -20.97 -6.26
N ALA A 282 7.97 -21.03 -5.99
CA ALA A 282 7.45 -21.89 -4.91
C ALA A 282 7.70 -23.37 -5.27
N LEU A 283 8.42 -24.09 -4.43
CA LEU A 283 8.60 -25.53 -4.60
C LEU A 283 7.26 -26.21 -4.34
N GLY A 284 6.77 -26.96 -5.33
CA GLY A 284 5.59 -27.80 -5.14
C GLY A 284 5.78 -28.72 -3.93
N ARG A 285 4.72 -28.95 -3.15
CA ARG A 285 4.77 -29.99 -2.11
C ARG A 285 5.17 -31.29 -2.78
N ALA A 286 6.31 -31.86 -2.36
CA ALA A 286 6.76 -33.17 -2.83
C ALA A 286 5.61 -34.16 -2.63
N ASN A 287 4.99 -34.59 -3.73
CA ASN A 287 3.89 -35.53 -3.67
C ASN A 287 4.48 -36.90 -3.33
N ARG A 288 4.46 -37.26 -2.03
CA ARG A 288 5.02 -38.52 -1.51
C ARG A 288 4.38 -39.78 -2.11
N ASN A 289 3.31 -39.64 -2.90
CA ASN A 289 2.60 -40.74 -3.55
C ASN A 289 2.98 -40.98 -5.03
N LYS A 290 4.02 -40.32 -5.56
CA LYS A 290 4.61 -40.72 -6.85
C LYS A 290 6.05 -41.19 -6.63
N PRO A 291 6.32 -42.51 -6.62
CA PRO A 291 7.67 -42.99 -6.81
C PRO A 291 8.10 -42.61 -8.23
N GLY A 292 9.28 -41.99 -8.33
CA GLY A 292 9.95 -41.75 -9.61
C GLY A 292 10.44 -43.04 -10.24
#